data_AF-A0A5N5Z7C4-F1
#
_entry.id   AF-A0A5N5Z7C4-F1
#
_cell.length_a   1.000
_cell.length_b   1.000
_cell.length_c   1.000
_cell.angle_alpha   90.00
_cell.angle_beta   90.00
_cell.angle_gamma   90.00
#
_symmetry.space_group_name_H-M   'P 1'
#
loop_
_entity.id
_entity.type
_entity.pdbx_description
1 polymer ?
#
loop_
_entity_poly.entity_id
_entity_poly.type
_entity_poly.pdbx_seq_one_letter_code
_entity_poly.pdbx_strand_id
1 'polypeptide(L)' 'MQDNIDSIVKALKVVKAENPNSEAIPLLEDALKKSMKVYILNMASMGSVIDMEEIKENFKNGLELLDVFNKK' A
#
# COMPACT_ATOMS: atom_id res chain seq x y z
N MET A 1 -8.69 9.12 2.72
CA MET A 1 -7.43 8.83 1.97
C MET A 1 -6.87 7.48 2.38
N GLN A 2 -6.76 7.23 3.68
CA GLN A 2 -6.49 5.90 4.24
C GLN A 2 -7.52 4.85 3.77
N ASP A 3 -8.80 5.23 3.67
CA ASP A 3 -9.87 4.35 3.13
C ASP A 3 -9.63 3.89 1.68
N ASN A 4 -8.94 4.70 0.86
CA ASN A 4 -8.59 4.32 -0.51
C ASN A 4 -7.48 3.26 -0.52
N ILE A 5 -6.51 3.37 0.40
CA ILE A 5 -5.44 2.39 0.56
C ILE A 5 -6.04 1.04 0.98
N ASP A 6 -6.92 1.04 1.98
CA ASP A 6 -7.57 -0.18 2.47
C ASP A 6 -8.45 -0.84 1.40
N SER A 7 -9.14 -0.04 0.59
CA SER A 7 -9.96 -0.53 -0.53
C SER A 7 -9.10 -1.20 -1.61
N ILE A 8 -7.94 -0.62 -1.95
CA ILE A 8 -7.00 -1.21 -2.92
C ILE A 8 -6.40 -2.52 -2.38
N VAL A 9 -6.04 -2.56 -1.10
CA VAL A 9 -5.53 -3.78 -0.44
C VAL A 9 -6.57 -4.90 -0.45
N LYS A 10 -7.85 -4.58 -0.16
CA LYS A 10 -8.94 -5.56 -0.25
C LYS A 10 -9.13 -6.07 -1.68
N ALA A 11 -9.11 -5.19 -2.67
CA ALA A 11 -9.21 -5.57 -4.08
C ALA A 11 -8.06 -6.51 -4.50
N LEU A 12 -6.83 -6.20 -4.10
CA LEU A 12 -5.66 -7.06 -4.35
C LEU A 12 -5.82 -8.46 -3.74
N LYS A 13 -6.33 -8.55 -2.51
CA LYS A 13 -6.59 -9.85 -1.85
C LYS A 13 -7.62 -10.68 -2.60
N VAL A 14 -8.72 -10.06 -3.01
CA VAL A 14 -9.79 -10.74 -3.76
C VAL A 14 -9.26 -11.20 -5.13
N VAL A 15 -8.62 -10.31 -5.88
CA VAL A 15 -8.11 -10.63 -7.21
C VAL A 15 -7.00 -11.70 -7.15
N LYS A 16 -6.07 -11.63 -6.20
CA LYS A 16 -5.04 -12.68 -6.03
C LYS A 16 -5.66 -14.04 -5.63
N ALA A 17 -6.74 -14.04 -4.86
CA ALA A 17 -7.42 -15.27 -4.46
C ALA A 17 -8.20 -15.92 -5.63
N GLU A 18 -8.85 -15.10 -6.46
CA GLU A 18 -9.62 -15.54 -7.63
C GLU A 18 -8.71 -15.91 -8.81
N ASN A 19 -7.73 -15.06 -9.12
CA ASN A 19 -6.79 -15.24 -10.23
C ASN A 19 -5.42 -14.61 -9.91
N PRO A 20 -4.45 -15.42 -9.43
CA PRO A 20 -3.10 -14.96 -9.09
C PRO A 20 -2.31 -14.35 -10.26
N ASN A 21 -2.67 -14.68 -11.50
CA ASN A 21 -2.00 -14.20 -12.71
C ASN A 21 -2.79 -13.08 -13.40
N SER A 22 -3.76 -12.49 -12.71
CA SER A 22 -4.56 -11.40 -13.26
C SER A 22 -3.70 -10.19 -13.61
N GLU A 23 -3.87 -9.67 -14.82
CA GLU A 23 -3.26 -8.40 -15.26
C GLU A 23 -3.68 -7.20 -14.40
N ALA A 24 -4.78 -7.33 -13.65
CA ALA A 24 -5.21 -6.30 -12.71
C ALA A 24 -4.31 -6.19 -11.48
N ILE A 25 -3.56 -7.24 -11.11
CA ILE A 25 -2.67 -7.24 -9.93
C ILE A 25 -1.59 -6.16 -10.03
N PRO A 26 -0.76 -6.10 -11.08
CA PRO A 26 0.27 -5.07 -11.19
C PRO A 26 -0.32 -3.66 -11.25
N LEU A 27 -1.50 -3.49 -11.86
CA LEU A 27 -2.20 -2.20 -11.91
C LEU A 27 -2.66 -1.75 -10.51
N LEU A 28 -3.17 -2.67 -9.70
CA LEU A 28 -3.58 -2.39 -8.33
C LEU A 28 -2.38 -2.13 -7.41
N GLU A 29 -1.26 -2.83 -7.60
CA GLU A 29 -0.02 -2.58 -6.87
C GLU A 29 0.55 -1.18 -7.16
N ASP A 30 0.51 -0.76 -8.42
CA ASP A 30 0.92 0.60 -8.82
C ASP A 30 -0.01 1.69 -8.26
N ALA A 31 -1.32 1.43 -8.25
CA ALA A 31 -2.30 2.32 -7.62
C ALA A 31 -2.08 2.44 -6.10
N LEU A 32 -1.73 1.34 -5.44
CA LEU A 32 -1.41 1.32 -4.01
C LEU A 32 -0.17 2.16 -3.71
N LYS A 33 0.93 1.96 -4.47
CA LYS A 33 2.17 2.74 -4.31
C LYS A 33 1.94 4.24 -4.47
N LYS A 34 1.18 4.64 -5.50
CA LYS A 34 0.83 6.05 -5.72
C LYS A 34 0.01 6.62 -4.56
N SER A 35 -0.98 5.87 -4.09
CA SER A 35 -1.86 6.29 -2.98
C SER A 35 -1.09 6.47 -1.67
N MET A 36 -0.18 5.54 -1.35
CA MET A 36 0.70 5.64 -0.18
C MET A 36 1.66 6.83 -0.27
N LYS A 37 2.26 7.07 -1.44
CA LYS A 37 3.14 8.23 -1.65
C LYS A 37 2.41 9.54 -1.42
N VAL A 38 1.19 9.68 -1.94
CA VAL A 38 0.34 10.86 -1.74
C VAL A 38 -0.04 11.01 -0.25
N TYR A 39 -0.38 9.91 0.42
CA TYR A 39 -0.67 9.94 1.85
C TYR A 39 0.51 10.44 2.68
N ILE A 40 1.72 9.93 2.44
CA ILE A 40 2.94 10.38 3.12
C ILE A 40 3.23 11.85 2.85
N LEU A 41 3.10 12.30 1.60
CA LEU A 41 3.31 13.70 1.24
C LEU A 41 2.29 14.61 1.90
N ASN A 42 1.02 14.18 2.02
CA ASN A 42 -0.01 14.93 2.71
C ASN A 42 0.22 14.98 4.23
N MET A 43 0.68 13.89 4.83
CA MET A 43 1.09 13.88 6.24
C MET A 43 2.28 14.81 6.50
N ALA A 44 3.28 14.80 5.60
CA ALA A 44 4.44 15.69 5.71
C ALA A 44 4.08 17.17 5.50
N SER A 45 3.13 17.48 4.62
CA SER A 45 2.69 18.85 4.33
C SER A 45 1.76 19.43 5.39
N MET A 46 1.04 18.58 6.13
CA MET A 46 0.15 19.00 7.23
C MET A 46 0.90 19.43 8.50
N GLY A 47 2.23 19.38 8.53
CA GLY A 47 3.05 19.85 9.66
C GLY A 47 2.85 19.04 10.94
N SER A 48 2.06 17.96 10.90
CA SER A 48 2.03 16.97 11.96
C SER A 48 3.43 16.37 12.03
N VAL A 49 4.13 16.64 13.13
CA VAL A 49 5.33 15.92 13.55
C VAL A 49 4.91 14.47 13.81
N ILE A 50 4.63 13.73 12.75
CA ILE A 50 4.60 12.28 12.79
C ILE A 50 6.07 11.93 12.64
N ASP A 51 6.59 11.29 13.67
CA ASP A 51 7.99 10.91 13.73
C ASP A 51 8.32 10.18 12.43
N MET A 52 9.33 10.66 11.71
CA MET A 52 9.65 10.12 10.38
C MET A 52 10.03 8.63 10.48
N GLU A 53 10.41 8.19 11.68
CA GLU A 53 10.56 6.80 12.13
C GLU A 53 9.24 6.02 12.06
N GLU A 54 8.13 6.56 12.54
CA GLU A 54 6.81 5.90 12.54
C GLU A 54 6.26 5.74 11.11
N ILE A 55 6.53 6.73 10.23
CA ILE A 55 6.22 6.62 8.80
C ILE A 55 7.08 5.54 8.14
N LYS A 56 8.38 5.48 8.45
CA LYS A 56 9.29 4.44 7.93
C LYS A 56 8.89 3.05 8.40
N GLU A 57 8.52 2.88 9.67
CA GLU A 57 8.05 1.60 10.22
C GLU A 57 6.77 1.13 9.53
N ASN A 58 5.78 2.00 9.41
CA ASN A 58 4.53 1.65 8.73
C ASN A 58 4.74 1.33 7.25
N PHE A 59 5.67 2.04 6.58
CA PHE A 59 6.02 1.76 5.19
C PHE A 59 6.81 0.45 5.04
N LYS A 60 7.75 0.17 5.96
CA LYS A 60 8.51 -1.08 6.01
C LYS A 60 7.59 -2.27 6.25
N ASN A 61 6.66 -2.17 7.19
CA ASN A 61 5.65 -3.19 7.45
C ASN A 61 4.75 -3.43 6.22
N GLY A 62 4.39 -2.36 5.50
CA GLY A 62 3.66 -2.46 4.23
C GLY A 62 4.44 -3.17 3.12
N LEU A 63 5.76 -2.94 3.02
CA LEU A 63 6.65 -3.60 2.07
C LEU A 63 6.91 -5.07 2.43
N GLU A 64 7.13 -5.38 3.71
CA GLU A 64 7.32 -6.76 4.18
C GLU A 64 6.04 -7.60 3.96
N LEU A 65 4.86 -7.01 4.12
CA LEU A 65 3.60 -7.66 3.76
C LEU A 65 3.56 -7.99 2.25
N LEU A 66 3.99 -7.09 1.37
CA LEU A 66 4.08 -7.33 -0.08
C LEU A 66 5.06 -8.46 -0.42
N ASP A 67 6.21 -8.55 0.27
CA ASP A 67 7.19 -9.62 0.08
C ASP A 67 6.68 -11.00 0.54
N VAL A 68 5.91 -11.05 1.63
CA VAL A 68 5.20 -12.27 2.04
C VAL A 68 4.17 -12.69 0.99
N PHE A 69 3.50 -11.73 0.34
CA PHE A 69 2.58 -12.01 -0.76
C PHE A 69 3.28 -12.46 -2.06
N ASN A 70 4.55 -12.10 -2.26
CA ASN A 70 5.34 -12.50 -3.44
C ASN A 70 6.07 -13.84 -3.29
N LYS A 71 6.08 -14.45 -2.09
CA LYS A 71 6.73 -15.76 -1.82
C LYS A 71 5.84 -16.99 -2.08
N LYS A 72 4.98 -16.96 -3.10
CA LYS A 72 4.29 -18.16 -3.58
C LYS A 72 4.68 -18.50 -5.01
#